data_AF-A0A084J9R8-F1
#
_entry.id   AF-A0A084J9R8-F1
#
_cell.length_a   1.000
_cell.length_b   1.000
_cell.length_c   1.000
_cell.angle_alpha   90.00
_cell.angle_beta   90.00
_cell.angle_gamma   90.00
#
_symmetry.space_group_name_H-M   'P 1'
#
loop_
_entity.id
_entity.type
_entity.pdbx_description
1 polymer ?
#
loop_
_entity_poly.entity_id
_entity_poly.type
_entity_poly.pdbx_seq_one_letter_code
_entity_poly.pdbx_strand_id
1 'polypeptide(L)'
;MRKKLWVFIKGFLLVNLFWFLLAAFLSTPVLPGPLTVYGKYSHMVNGRLWLHIGASLGRVAAGLSIALLIGIPVGIFMASSAIANRILHPLVYFSYPVPKTALLPVCMLLLGLGNGSKILIIVLTTVFQI
;
A
#
# COMPACT_ATOMS: atom_id res chain seq x y z
N MET A 1 -32.91 3.12 -5.66
CA MET A 1 -31.82 2.15 -5.93
C MET A 1 -31.68 1.74 -7.40
N ARG A 2 -32.74 1.29 -8.11
CA ARG A 2 -32.65 0.84 -9.53
C ARG A 2 -31.95 1.83 -10.48
N LYS A 3 -32.26 3.14 -10.42
CA LYS A 3 -31.64 4.14 -11.32
C LYS A 3 -30.11 4.24 -11.16
N LYS A 4 -29.58 4.14 -9.93
CA LYS A 4 -28.12 4.19 -9.68
C LYS A 4 -27.40 2.95 -10.24
N LEU A 5 -28.01 1.77 -10.13
CA LEU A 5 -27.46 0.53 -10.68
C LEU A 5 -27.34 0.58 -12.21
N TRP A 6 -28.35 1.13 -12.90
CA TRP A 6 -28.31 1.29 -14.35
C TRP A 6 -27.21 2.24 -14.82
N VAL A 7 -26.97 3.32 -14.09
CA VAL A 7 -25.86 4.25 -14.38
C VAL A 7 -24.53 3.53 -14.23
N PHE A 8 -24.37 2.72 -13.18
CA PHE A 8 -23.15 1.93 -12.96
C PHE A 8 -22.90 0.92 -14.06
N ILE A 9 -23.91 0.13 -14.45
CA ILE A 9 -23.80 -0.87 -15.53
C ILE A 9 -23.42 -0.19 -16.84
N LYS A 10 -24.07 0.93 -17.19
CA LYS A 10 -23.73 1.68 -18.40
C LYS A 10 -22.28 2.18 -18.38
N GLY A 11 -21.82 2.72 -17.25
CA GLY A 11 -20.43 3.15 -17.09
C GLY A 11 -19.44 1.99 -17.24
N PHE A 12 -19.72 0.86 -16.60
CA PHE A 12 -18.88 -0.34 -16.69
C PHE A 12 -18.78 -0.87 -18.13
N LEU A 13 -19.91 -0.92 -18.85
CA LEU A 13 -19.95 -1.33 -20.25
C LEU A 13 -19.21 -0.35 -21.15
N LEU A 14 -19.35 0.96 -20.93
CA LEU A 14 -18.67 2.00 -21.70
C LEU A 14 -17.15 1.88 -21.55
N VAL A 15 -16.66 1.71 -20.32
CA VAL A 15 -15.22 1.51 -20.06
C VAL A 15 -14.70 0.24 -20.73
N ASN A 16 -15.44 -0.87 -20.64
CA ASN A 16 -15.05 -2.12 -21.30
C ASN A 16 -15.05 -2.02 -22.82
N LEU A 17 -16.04 -1.32 -23.40
CA LEU A 17 -16.10 -1.09 -24.83
C LEU A 17 -14.92 -0.23 -25.29
N PHE A 18 -14.63 0.86 -24.58
CA PHE A 18 -13.49 1.72 -24.87
C PHE A 18 -12.16 0.95 -24.78
N TRP A 19 -11.98 0.16 -23.71
CA TRP A 19 -10.79 -0.69 -23.55
C TRP A 19 -10.69 -1.73 -24.67
N PHE A 20 -11.78 -2.41 -25.04
CA PHE A 20 -11.79 -3.37 -26.13
C PHE A 20 -11.39 -2.73 -27.46
N LEU A 21 -11.96 -1.56 -27.79
CA LEU A 21 -11.63 -0.81 -29.01
C LEU A 21 -10.16 -0.36 -29.02
N LEU A 22 -9.65 0.16 -27.91
CA LEU A 22 -8.24 0.53 -27.78
C LEU A 22 -7.30 -0.66 -27.92
N ALA A 23 -7.62 -1.79 -27.28
CA ALA A 23 -6.83 -3.01 -27.38
C ALA A 23 -6.79 -3.55 -28.81
N ALA A 24 -7.93 -3.52 -29.51
CA ALA A 24 -8.01 -3.90 -30.93
C ALA A 24 -7.21 -2.94 -31.83
N PHE A 25 -7.32 -1.62 -31.60
CA PHE A 25 -6.60 -0.62 -32.38
C PHE A 25 -5.09 -0.68 -32.20
N LEU A 26 -4.61 -0.84 -30.95
CA LEU A 26 -3.19 -0.89 -30.64
C LEU A 26 -2.55 -2.23 -31.00
N SER A 27 -3.29 -3.35 -30.89
CA SER A 27 -2.79 -4.70 -31.20
C SER A 27 -1.44 -5.04 -30.55
N THR A 28 -1.19 -4.52 -29.35
CA THR A 28 0.05 -4.77 -28.60
C THR A 28 -0.15 -5.74 -27.43
N PRO A 29 0.85 -6.57 -27.10
CA PRO A 29 0.80 -7.42 -25.90
C PRO A 29 0.70 -6.65 -24.58
N VAL A 30 1.03 -5.35 -24.59
CA VAL A 30 1.02 -4.48 -23.40
C VAL A 30 -0.40 -4.16 -22.94
N LEU A 31 -1.37 -4.11 -23.87
CA LEU A 31 -2.78 -3.86 -23.58
C LEU A 31 -3.64 -5.04 -24.06
N PRO A 32 -3.63 -6.19 -23.36
CA PRO A 32 -4.51 -7.30 -23.70
C PRO A 32 -5.99 -6.88 -23.57
N GLY A 33 -6.83 -7.45 -24.42
CA GLY A 33 -8.26 -7.14 -24.42
C GLY A 33 -8.99 -7.62 -23.16
N PRO A 34 -10.15 -7.01 -22.81
CA PRO A 34 -10.92 -7.34 -21.61
C PRO A 34 -11.30 -8.81 -21.51
N LEU A 35 -11.74 -9.42 -22.61
CA LEU A 35 -12.14 -10.84 -22.66
C LEU A 35 -10.97 -11.77 -22.32
N THR A 36 -9.76 -11.47 -22.80
CA THR A 36 -8.55 -12.24 -22.50
C THR A 36 -8.19 -12.14 -21.01
N VAL A 37 -8.29 -10.93 -20.44
CA VAL A 37 -8.03 -10.71 -19.01
C VAL A 37 -9.05 -11.44 -18.14
N TYR A 38 -10.34 -11.31 -18.45
CA TYR A 38 -11.40 -12.00 -17.72
C TYR A 38 -11.30 -13.53 -17.84
N GLY A 39 -10.91 -14.04 -19.00
CA GLY A 39 -10.65 -15.47 -19.19
C GLY A 39 -9.51 -16.03 -18.32
N LYS A 40 -8.59 -15.17 -17.85
CA LYS A 40 -7.50 -15.56 -16.94
C LYS A 40 -7.85 -15.43 -15.46
N TYR A 41 -9.05 -14.95 -15.12
CA TYR A 41 -9.47 -14.73 -13.74
C TYR A 41 -9.38 -16.00 -12.88
N SER A 42 -9.89 -17.14 -13.37
CA SER A 42 -9.85 -18.41 -12.64
C SER A 42 -8.41 -18.89 -12.38
N HIS A 43 -7.53 -18.76 -13.37
CA HIS A 43 -6.11 -19.06 -13.22
C HIS A 43 -5.41 -18.15 -12.22
N MET A 44 -5.77 -16.86 -12.18
CA MET A 44 -5.23 -15.93 -11.20
C MET A 44 -5.65 -16.32 -9.78
N VAL A 45 -6.96 -16.55 -9.56
CA VAL A 45 -7.52 -16.87 -8.24
C VAL A 45 -7.00 -18.21 -7.72
N ASN A 46 -6.93 -19.25 -8.56
CA ASN A 46 -6.42 -20.57 -8.16
C ASN A 46 -4.88 -20.66 -8.17
N GLY A 47 -4.21 -19.63 -8.68
CA GLY A 47 -2.76 -19.54 -8.73
C GLY A 47 -2.16 -18.98 -7.44
N ARG A 48 -1.09 -18.21 -7.57
CA ARG A 48 -0.34 -17.64 -6.43
C ARG A 48 -0.92 -16.34 -5.88
N LEU A 49 -2.12 -15.93 -6.32
CA LEU A 49 -2.73 -14.67 -5.90
C LEU A 49 -2.84 -14.59 -4.38
N TRP A 50 -3.39 -15.64 -3.75
CA TRP A 50 -3.55 -15.70 -2.29
C TRP A 50 -2.23 -15.64 -1.54
N LEU A 51 -1.18 -16.27 -2.09
CA LEU A 51 0.16 -16.22 -1.51
C LEU A 51 0.73 -14.80 -1.54
N HIS A 52 0.56 -14.07 -2.65
CA HIS A 52 1.02 -12.68 -2.75
C HIS A 52 0.20 -11.73 -1.87
N ILE A 53 -1.12 -11.92 -1.79
CA ILE A 53 -1.99 -11.17 -0.87
C ILE A 53 -1.54 -11.41 0.57
N GLY A 54 -1.40 -12.67 0.98
CA GLY A 54 -0.96 -13.04 2.32
C GLY A 54 0.42 -12.48 2.65
N ALA A 55 1.37 -12.54 1.72
CA ALA A 55 2.70 -11.97 1.90
C ALA A 55 2.66 -10.43 2.05
N SER A 56 1.78 -9.74 1.32
CA SER A 56 1.61 -8.29 1.45
C SER A 56 0.97 -7.93 2.79
N LEU A 57 -0.11 -8.60 3.16
CA LEU A 57 -0.79 -8.40 4.44
C LEU A 57 0.12 -8.72 5.63
N GLY A 58 0.93 -9.78 5.54
CA GLY A 58 1.90 -10.13 6.58
C GLY A 58 2.94 -9.04 6.82
N ARG A 59 3.41 -8.36 5.76
CA ARG A 59 4.32 -7.21 5.90
C ARG A 59 3.64 -6.02 6.58
N VAL A 60 2.39 -5.74 6.22
CA VAL A 60 1.59 -4.67 6.84
C VAL A 60 1.35 -4.98 8.32
N ALA A 61 0.92 -6.20 8.64
CA ALA A 61 0.71 -6.63 10.02
C ALA A 61 2.01 -6.52 10.85
N ALA A 62 3.13 -7.02 10.34
CA ALA A 62 4.42 -6.91 11.04
C ALA A 62 4.85 -5.45 11.25
N GLY A 63 4.76 -4.62 10.20
CA GLY A 63 5.13 -3.21 10.28
C GLY A 63 4.24 -2.42 11.25
N LEU A 64 2.93 -2.64 11.21
CA LEU A 64 1.99 -2.01 12.14
C LEU A 64 2.23 -2.46 13.58
N SER A 65 2.45 -3.74 13.82
CA SER A 65 2.75 -4.24 15.17
C SER A 65 4.00 -3.58 15.76
N ILE A 66 5.08 -3.48 14.98
CA ILE A 66 6.33 -2.81 15.41
C ILE A 66 6.07 -1.31 15.63
N ALA A 67 5.34 -0.66 14.73
CA ALA A 67 5.00 0.75 14.86
C ALA A 67 4.18 1.03 16.12
N LEU A 68 3.19 0.19 16.44
CA LEU A 68 2.39 0.33 17.66
C LEU A 68 3.22 0.09 18.92
N LEU A 69 4.09 -0.94 18.91
CA LEU A 69 4.99 -1.26 20.02
C LEU A 69 5.98 -0.13 20.33
N ILE A 70 6.32 0.71 19.36
CA ILE A 70 7.23 1.85 19.55
C ILE A 70 6.44 3.14 19.80
N GLY A 71 5.48 3.44 18.93
CA GLY A 71 4.73 4.70 18.92
C GLY A 71 3.85 4.87 20.16
N ILE A 72 3.19 3.81 20.64
CA ILE A 72 2.33 3.90 21.82
C ILE A 72 3.16 4.22 23.08
N PRO A 73 4.22 3.48 23.44
CA PRO A 73 5.03 3.83 24.61
C PRO A 73 5.67 5.22 24.52
N VAL A 74 6.19 5.59 23.34
CA VAL A 74 6.75 6.93 23.12
C VAL A 74 5.70 8.01 23.32
N GLY A 75 4.51 7.83 22.75
CA GLY A 75 3.39 8.76 22.92
C GLY A 75 2.93 8.89 24.38
N ILE A 76 2.81 7.77 25.10
CA ILE A 76 2.45 7.77 26.53
C ILE A 76 3.54 8.45 27.37
N PHE A 77 4.81 8.22 27.05
CA PHE A 77 5.93 8.83 27.77
C PHE A 77 5.99 10.35 27.54
N MET A 78 5.74 10.80 26.30
CA MET A 78 5.59 12.22 25.98
C MET A 78 4.38 12.84 26.68
N ALA A 79 3.25 12.13 26.76
CA ALA A 79 2.05 12.63 27.42
C ALA A 79 2.20 12.73 28.95
N SER A 80 2.98 11.85 29.57
CA SER A 80 3.12 11.78 31.02
C SER A 80 4.19 12.71 31.61
N SER A 81 5.13 13.23 30.80
CA SER A 81 6.23 14.08 31.29
C SER A 81 6.52 15.27 30.38
N ALA A 82 6.50 16.48 30.95
CA ALA A 82 6.83 17.70 30.23
C ALA A 82 8.28 17.72 29.71
N ILE A 83 9.22 17.09 30.43
CA ILE A 83 10.62 16.97 30.01
C ILE A 83 10.73 16.01 28.81
N ALA A 84 10.08 14.84 28.90
CA ALA A 84 10.06 13.86 27.82
C ALA A 84 9.45 14.46 26.55
N ASN A 85 8.34 15.18 26.69
CA ASN A 85 7.71 15.90 25.58
C ASN A 85 8.67 16.91 24.95
N ARG A 86 9.33 17.75 25.75
CA ARG A 86 10.25 18.78 25.23
C ARG A 86 11.43 18.20 24.44
N ILE A 87 11.92 17.02 24.81
CA ILE A 87 13.04 16.34 24.16
C ILE A 87 12.59 15.58 22.90
N LEU A 88 11.48 14.85 22.98
CA LEU A 88 11.03 13.95 21.91
C LEU A 88 10.19 14.67 20.85
N HIS A 89 9.49 15.74 21.22
CA HIS A 89 8.63 16.48 20.29
C HIS A 89 9.38 16.98 19.04
N PRO A 90 10.57 17.61 19.14
CA PRO A 90 11.35 17.99 17.95
C PRO A 90 11.73 16.81 17.05
N LEU A 91 12.07 15.64 17.63
CA LEU A 91 12.45 14.45 16.88
C LEU A 91 11.25 13.86 16.12
N VAL A 92 10.10 13.76 16.80
CA VAL A 92 8.84 13.31 16.19
C VAL A 92 8.43 14.28 15.09
N TYR A 93 8.49 15.59 15.35
CA TYR A 93 8.16 16.62 14.37
C TYR A 93 9.08 16.59 13.14
N PHE A 94 10.38 16.33 13.33
CA PHE A 94 11.34 16.21 12.23
C PHE A 94 11.05 15.02 11.29
N SER A 95 10.39 13.98 11.79
CA SER A 95 9.97 12.84 10.96
C SER A 95 8.88 13.22 9.93
N TYR A 96 8.10 14.29 10.16
CA TYR A 96 6.99 14.69 9.27
C TYR A 96 7.43 15.18 7.89
N PRO A 97 8.33 16.18 7.76
CA PRO A 97 8.70 16.73 6.46
C PRO A 97 9.44 15.73 5.57
N VAL A 98 10.00 14.66 6.14
CA VAL A 98 10.74 13.66 5.36
C VAL A 98 9.76 12.79 4.56
N PRO A 99 9.85 12.79 3.22
CA PRO A 99 9.09 11.85 2.41
C PRO A 99 9.63 10.44 2.66
N LYS A 100 8.87 9.62 3.39
CA LYS A 100 9.29 8.27 3.79
C LYS A 100 9.56 7.37 2.58
N THR A 101 8.90 7.60 1.46
CA THR A 101 9.16 6.92 0.18
C THR A 101 10.56 7.19 -0.38
N ALA A 102 11.16 8.36 -0.10
CA ALA A 102 12.53 8.67 -0.51
C ALA A 102 13.58 7.91 0.30
N LEU A 103 13.21 7.35 1.47
CA LEU A 103 14.08 6.51 2.29
C LEU A 103 14.12 5.06 1.81
N LEU A 104 13.28 4.66 0.86
CA LEU A 104 13.22 3.28 0.37
C LEU A 104 14.59 2.75 -0.09
N PRO A 105 15.40 3.49 -0.88
CA PRO A 105 16.75 3.02 -1.25
C PRO A 105 17.65 2.81 -0.04
N VAL A 106 17.59 3.68 0.98
CA VAL A 106 18.37 3.54 2.22
C VAL A 106 17.94 2.29 2.98
N CYS A 107 16.64 2.06 3.11
CA CYS A 107 16.11 0.84 3.74
C CYS A 107 16.54 -0.42 2.96
N MET A 108 16.58 -0.36 1.63
CA MET A 108 17.07 -1.45 0.78
C MET A 108 18.57 -1.69 0.93
N LEU A 109 19.37 -0.64 1.12
CA LEU A 109 20.80 -0.78 1.39
C LEU A 109 21.06 -1.45 2.75
N LEU A 110 20.27 -1.09 3.77
CA LEU A 110 20.46 -1.61 5.13
C LEU A 110 19.90 -3.02 5.32
N LEU A 111 18.73 -3.34 4.73
CA LEU A 111 18.00 -4.59 4.97
C LEU A 111 17.84 -5.47 3.73
N GLY A 112 18.39 -5.05 2.59
CA GLY A 112 18.28 -5.73 1.31
C GLY A 112 16.92 -5.54 0.61
N LEU A 113 16.76 -6.22 -0.53
CA LEU A 113 15.56 -6.18 -1.38
C LEU A 113 14.39 -7.04 -0.83
N GLY A 114 14.60 -7.72 0.31
CA GLY A 114 13.66 -8.64 0.93
C GLY A 114 12.45 -7.96 1.60
N ASN A 115 11.81 -8.67 2.52
CA ASN A 115 10.65 -8.13 3.24
C ASN A 115 11.05 -7.08 4.29
N GLY A 116 12.27 -7.14 4.83
CA GLY A 116 12.76 -6.24 5.88
C GLY A 116 12.67 -4.76 5.49
N SER A 117 13.17 -4.39 4.31
CA SER A 117 13.10 -3.00 3.82
C SER A 117 11.67 -2.48 3.66
N LYS A 118 10.75 -3.34 3.20
CA LYS A 118 9.32 -3.01 3.05
C LYS A 118 8.65 -2.82 4.41
N ILE A 119 8.93 -3.71 5.36
CA ILE A 119 8.41 -3.63 6.73
C ILE A 119 8.94 -2.35 7.42
N LEU A 120 10.24 -2.06 7.28
CA LEU A 120 10.84 -0.85 7.86
C LEU A 120 10.20 0.42 7.32
N ILE A 121 9.93 0.50 6.02
CA ILE A 121 9.22 1.65 5.43
C ILE A 121 7.81 1.80 5.99
N ILE A 122 7.09 0.69 6.20
CA ILE A 122 5.77 0.73 6.85
C ILE A 122 5.93 1.29 8.27
N VAL A 123 6.87 0.78 9.07
CA VAL A 123 7.15 1.27 10.43
C VAL A 123 7.44 2.77 10.44
N LEU A 124 8.40 3.23 9.64
CA LEU A 124 8.80 4.63 9.55
C LEU A 124 7.64 5.53 9.10
N THR A 125 6.78 5.00 8.24
CA THR A 125 5.61 5.73 7.75
C THR A 125 4.55 5.83 8.84
N THR A 126 4.29 4.78 9.63
CA THR A 126 3.12 4.70 10.52
C THR A 126 3.39 4.98 12.00
N VAL A 127 4.63 4.87 12.48
CA VAL A 127 4.97 4.97 13.91
C VAL A 127 4.52 6.28 14.57
N PHE A 128 4.53 7.39 13.83
CA PHE A 128 4.11 8.70 14.31
C PHE A 128 3.03 9.36 13.42
N GLN A 129 2.22 8.58 12.69
CA GLN A 129 1.10 9.14 11.92
C GLN A 129 -0.01 9.56 12.89
N ILE A 130 -0.04 10.83 13.26
CA ILE A 130 -1.12 11.49 13.98
C ILE A 130 -1.31 12.88 13.38
#